data_AF-A0A0G4KFE0-F1
#
_entry.id   AF-A0A0G4KFE0-F1
#
_cell.length_a   1.000
_cell.length_b   1.000
_cell.length_c   1.000
_cell.angle_alpha   90.00
_cell.angle_beta   90.00
_cell.angle_gamma   90.00
#
_symmetry.space_group_name_H-M   'P 1'
#
loop_
_entity.id
_entity.type
_entity.pdbx_description
1 polymer ?
#
loop_
_entity_poly.entity_id
_entity_poly.type
_entity_poly.pdbx_seq_one_letter_code
_entity_poly.pdbx_strand_id
1 'polypeptide(L)' 'RQVGTGSVSVAKEVAEVQKLLKASGLHYQMHSAGTTVEGSWDDVFRVVGQAHALVHAGGVVRVQSSMR' A
#
# COMPACT_ATOMS: atom_id res chain seq x y z
N ARG A 1 -12.24 4.51 -16.52
CA ARG A 1 -12.86 4.72 -15.18
C ARG A 1 -11.81 5.27 -14.25
N GLN A 2 -11.98 6.51 -13.78
CA GLN A 2 -11.00 7.25 -12.96
C GLN A 2 -10.83 6.59 -11.58
N VAL A 3 -9.61 6.65 -11.04
CA VAL A 3 -9.33 6.47 -9.60
C VAL A 3 -9.30 7.89 -9.03
N GLY A 4 -10.07 8.18 -7.99
CA GLY A 4 -10.16 9.54 -7.47
C GLY A 4 -10.60 9.57 -6.01
N THR A 5 -9.82 10.26 -5.18
CA THR A 5 -10.08 10.50 -3.76
C THR A 5 -10.71 11.88 -3.49
N GLY A 6 -11.01 12.64 -4.56
CA GLY A 6 -11.43 14.04 -4.46
C GLY A 6 -10.26 15.03 -4.25
N SER A 7 -9.03 14.53 -4.09
CA SER A 7 -7.79 15.29 -3.96
C SER A 7 -6.70 14.71 -4.87
N VAL A 8 -5.74 15.54 -5.29
CA VAL A 8 -4.58 15.10 -6.09
C VAL A 8 -3.52 14.44 -5.20
N SER A 9 -3.41 14.86 -3.93
CA SER A 9 -2.42 14.31 -3.02
C SER A 9 -2.88 12.99 -2.41
N VAL A 10 -1.99 12.01 -2.41
CA VAL A 10 -2.17 10.69 -1.79
C VAL A 10 -1.12 10.40 -0.70
N ALA A 11 -0.45 11.45 -0.22
CA ALA A 11 0.67 11.30 0.73
C ALA A 11 0.24 10.67 2.06
N LYS A 12 -1.00 10.91 2.49
CA LYS A 12 -1.55 10.35 3.73
C LYS A 12 -1.68 8.83 3.62
N GLU A 13 -2.26 8.35 2.53
CA GLU A 13 -2.47 6.93 2.25
C GLU A 13 -1.11 6.21 2.14
N VAL A 14 -0.15 6.81 1.44
CA VAL A 14 1.23 6.27 1.33
C VAL A 14 1.89 6.17 2.70
N ALA A 15 1.76 7.19 3.56
CA ALA A 15 2.33 7.17 4.91
C ALA A 15 1.72 6.07 5.80
N GLU A 16 0.41 5.82 5.69
CA GLU A 16 -0.25 4.74 6.44
C GLU A 16 0.21 3.36 5.96
N VAL A 17 0.33 3.15 4.64
CA VAL A 17 0.90 1.90 4.08
C VAL A 17 2.35 1.69 4.53
N GLN A 18 3.16 2.76 4.59
CA GLN A 18 4.53 2.67 5.08
C GLN A 18 4.60 2.22 6.54
N LYS A 19 3.71 2.72 7.41
CA LYS A 19 3.63 2.28 8.81
C LYS A 19 3.25 0.80 8.91
N LEU A 20 2.30 0.35 8.09
CA LEU A 20 1.91 -1.06 8.00
C LEU A 20 3.10 -1.95 7.58
N LEU A 21 3.84 -1.57 6.54
CA LEU A 21 5.02 -2.31 6.09
C LEU A 21 6.08 -2.40 7.18
N LYS A 22 6.34 -1.29 7.90
CA LYS A 22 7.24 -1.30 9.06
C LYS A 22 6.78 -2.25 10.17
N ALA A 23 5.48 -2.33 10.42
CA ALA A 23 4.90 -3.23 11.43
C ALA A 23 4.84 -4.70 10.97
N SER A 24 4.92 -4.98 9.67
CA SER A 24 4.81 -6.33 9.11
C SER A 24 5.99 -7.25 9.45
N GLY A 25 7.15 -6.67 9.79
CA GLY A 25 8.39 -7.39 10.00
C GLY A 25 9.07 -7.91 8.72
N LEU A 26 8.48 -7.66 7.54
CA LEU A 26 9.09 -8.01 6.25
C LEU A 26 10.23 -7.05 5.91
N HIS A 27 11.21 -7.57 5.15
CA HIS A 27 12.21 -6.70 4.55
C HIS A 27 11.55 -5.86 3.46
N TYR A 28 11.75 -4.54 3.50
CA TYR A 28 11.18 -3.65 2.51
C TYR A 28 12.08 -2.44 2.25
N GLN A 29 11.98 -1.89 1.05
CA GLN A 29 12.69 -0.69 0.65
C GLN A 29 11.79 0.22 -0.19
N MET A 30 11.58 1.46 0.27
CA MET A 30 10.81 2.46 -0.47
C MET A 30 11.66 3.22 -1.48
N HIS A 31 11.04 3.60 -2.58
CA HIS A 31 11.59 4.46 -3.62
C HIS A 31 10.50 5.41 -4.14
N SER A 32 10.87 6.36 -5.00
CA SER A 32 9.93 7.38 -5.53
C SER A 32 8.74 6.79 -6.28
N ALA A 33 8.93 5.62 -6.92
CA ALA A 33 7.93 4.95 -7.76
C ALA A 33 7.25 3.72 -7.13
N GLY A 34 7.41 3.46 -5.83
CA GLY A 34 6.85 2.26 -5.20
C GLY A 34 7.64 1.74 -4.00
N THR A 35 7.47 0.45 -3.70
CA THR A 35 8.14 -0.22 -2.58
C THR A 35 8.46 -1.65 -2.95
N THR A 36 9.72 -2.04 -2.78
CA THR A 36 10.14 -3.45 -2.84
C THR A 36 9.81 -4.10 -1.50
N VAL A 37 9.20 -5.29 -1.52
CA VAL A 37 8.86 -6.09 -0.33
C VAL A 37 9.34 -7.51 -0.58
N GLU A 38 10.06 -8.08 0.39
CA GLU A 38 10.64 -9.42 0.30
C GLU A 38 10.13 -10.32 1.44
N GLY A 39 9.85 -11.58 1.11
CA GLY A 39 9.34 -12.56 2.06
C GLY A 39 8.75 -13.77 1.36
N SER A 40 8.03 -14.59 2.13
CA SER A 40 7.22 -15.66 1.55
C SER A 40 6.11 -15.07 0.68
N TRP A 41 5.65 -15.83 -0.32
CA TRP A 41 4.53 -15.44 -1.16
C TRP A 41 3.31 -15.03 -0.32
N ASP A 42 2.96 -15.86 0.66
CA ASP A 42 1.80 -15.64 1.51
C ASP A 42 1.94 -14.40 2.38
N ASP A 43 3.12 -14.14 2.94
CA ASP A 43 3.34 -12.95 3.76
C ASP A 43 3.32 -11.65 2.96
N VAL A 44 3.93 -11.66 1.77
CA VAL A 44 3.93 -10.50 0.86
C VAL A 44 2.49 -10.18 0.43
N PHE A 45 1.74 -11.18 -0.04
CA PHE A 45 0.36 -10.92 -0.48
C PHE A 45 -0.59 -10.64 0.69
N ARG A 46 -0.33 -11.17 1.88
CA ARG A 46 -1.03 -10.78 3.11
C ARG A 46 -0.87 -9.29 3.41
N VAL A 47 0.36 -8.77 3.39
CA VAL A 47 0.58 -7.34 3.66
C VAL A 47 0.02 -6.44 2.55
N VAL A 48 0.05 -6.88 1.28
CA VAL A 48 -0.61 -6.18 0.16
C VAL A 48 -2.13 -6.09 0.39
N GLY A 49 -2.77 -7.20 0.77
CA GLY A 49 -4.20 -7.20 1.10
C GLY A 49 -4.54 -6.28 2.28
N GLN A 50 -3.70 -6.29 3.33
CA GLN A 50 -3.83 -5.38 4.46
C GLN A 50 -3.68 -3.91 4.06
N ALA A 51 -2.74 -3.60 3.16
CA ALA A 51 -2.55 -2.24 2.65
C ALA A 51 -3.80 -1.74 1.91
N HIS A 52 -4.41 -2.59 1.07
CA HIS A 52 -5.67 -2.24 0.40
C HIS A 52 -6.80 -2.01 1.41
N ALA A 53 -6.96 -2.90 2.39
CA ALA A 53 -7.99 -2.76 3.42
C ALA A 53 -7.81 -1.47 4.24
N LEU A 54 -6.57 -1.13 4.59
CA LEU A 54 -6.21 0.10 5.32
C LEU A 54 -6.60 1.35 4.54
N VAL A 55 -6.28 1.40 3.25
CA VAL A 55 -6.62 2.54 2.38
C VAL A 55 -8.14 2.66 2.19
N HIS A 56 -8.84 1.53 2.05
CA HIS A 56 -10.31 1.50 1.99
C HIS A 56 -10.96 2.00 3.29
N ALA A 57 -10.42 1.65 4.46
CA ALA A 57 -10.90 2.16 5.74
C ALA A 57 -10.77 3.69 5.87
N GLY A 58 -9.85 4.30 5.12
CA GLY A 58 -9.70 5.75 4.99
C GLY A 58 -10.73 6.43 4.08
N GLY A 59 -11.70 5.69 3.51
CA GLY A 59 -12.75 6.22 2.64
C GLY A 59 -12.42 6.18 1.15
N VAL A 60 -11.25 5.67 0.75
CA VAL A 60 -10.88 5.52 -0.66
C VAL A 60 -11.65 4.35 -1.26
N VAL A 61 -12.50 4.61 -2.24
CA VAL A 61 -13.39 3.58 -2.80
C VAL A 61 -12.67 2.63 -3.76
N ARG A 62 -11.55 3.06 -4.36
CA ARG A 62 -10.81 2.26 -5.34
C ARG A 62 -9.30 2.42 -5.16
N VAL A 63 -8.61 1.28 -4.99
CA VAL A 63 -7.15 1.18 -4.99
C VAL A 63 -6.71 0.49 -6.27
N GLN A 64 -5.64 0.98 -6.89
CA GLN A 64 -4.98 0.31 -8.01
C GLN A 64 -3.53 0.05 -7.62
N SER A 65 -3.14 -1.21 -7.72
CA SER A 65 -1.78 -1.66 -7.43
C SER A 65 -1.16 -2.26 -8.67
N SER A 66 0.14 -2.02 -8.85
CA SER A 66 0.98 -2.60 -9.89
C SER A 66 2.11 -3.33 -9.19
N MET A 67 2.26 -4.62 -9.49
CA MET A 67 3.30 -5.49 -8.91
C MET A 67 4.15 -6.06 -10.05
N ARG A 68 5.44 -6.25 -9.82
CA ARG A 68 6.43 -6.73 -10.79
C ARG A 68 7.31 -7.79 -10.15
#